data_AF-X0XEV0-F1
#
_entry.id   AF-X0XEV0-F1
#
_cell.length_a   1.000
_cell.length_b   1.000
_cell.length_c   1.000
_cell.angle_alpha   90.00
_cell.angle_beta   90.00
_cell.angle_gamma   90.00
#
_symmetry.space_group_name_H-M   'P 1'
#
loop_
_entity.id
_entity.type
_entity.pdbx_description
1 polymer ?
#
loop_
_entity_poly.entity_id
_entity_poly.type
_entity_poly.pdbx_seq_one_letter_code
_entity_poly.pdbx_strand_id
1 'polypeptide(L)'
;AISDKIATFTIRDIGLINLGIVNKDFEWAFPVDTWVIKIARKIGCNSKDIKEIKQYFIEKCKDTDIDPLKFAAGLWFLGFHSLDILLENCIEEIEIRNIV
;
A
#
# COMPACT_ATOMS: atom_id res chain seq x y z
N ALA A 1 15.05 18.90 -8.64
CA ALA A 1 14.27 18.71 -7.41
C ALA A 1 13.68 17.30 -7.41
N ILE A 2 13.60 16.63 -6.26
CA ILE A 2 12.93 15.32 -6.12
C ILE A 2 11.45 15.58 -5.81
N SER A 3 10.53 14.84 -6.44
CA SER A 3 9.09 14.98 -6.20
C SER A 3 8.67 14.28 -4.90
N ASP A 4 7.56 14.72 -4.30
CA ASP A 4 7.02 14.20 -3.03
C ASP A 4 6.85 12.67 -3.04
N LYS A 5 6.38 12.11 -4.16
CA LYS A 5 6.21 10.66 -4.34
C LYS A 5 7.54 9.92 -4.18
N ILE A 6 8.59 10.37 -4.87
CA ILE A 6 9.90 9.72 -4.80
C ILE A 6 10.53 9.93 -3.42
N ALA A 7 10.41 11.12 -2.84
CA ALA A 7 10.91 11.39 -1.50
C ALA A 7 10.28 10.44 -0.46
N THR A 8 8.96 10.28 -0.50
CA THR A 8 8.21 9.40 0.39
C THR A 8 8.67 7.94 0.27
N PHE A 9 8.86 7.44 -0.96
CA PHE A 9 9.38 6.10 -1.17
C PHE A 9 10.79 5.92 -0.62
N THR A 10 11.68 6.89 -0.86
CA THR A 10 13.05 6.84 -0.36
C THR A 10 13.09 6.77 1.17
N ILE A 11 12.28 7.60 1.85
CA ILE A 11 12.21 7.60 3.33
C ILE A 11 11.70 6.25 3.84
N ARG A 12 10.64 5.71 3.22
CA ARG A 12 10.11 4.38 3.56
C ARG A 12 11.18 3.30 3.44
N ASP A 13 11.89 3.27 2.31
CA ASP A 13 12.86 2.20 2.02
C ASP A 13 14.06 2.25 2.95
N ILE A 14 14.55 3.46 3.28
CA ILE A 14 15.57 3.64 4.32
C ILE A 14 15.06 3.12 5.67
N GLY A 15 13.81 3.45 6.05
CA GLY A 15 13.21 2.98 7.29
C GLY A 15 13.00 1.46 7.34
N LEU A 16 12.77 0.81 6.20
CA LEU A 16 12.66 -0.65 6.10
C LEU A 16 14.03 -1.36 6.17
N ILE A 17 15.07 -0.75 5.61
CA ILE A 17 16.45 -1.28 5.67
C ILE A 17 16.99 -1.18 7.10
N ASN A 18 16.69 -0.10 7.81
CA ASN A 18 17.14 0.13 9.19
C ASN A 18 15.95 0.39 10.11
N LEU A 19 15.37 -0.72 10.60
CA LEU A 19 14.20 -0.71 11.47
C LEU A 19 14.45 0.16 12.72
N GLY A 20 13.52 1.04 13.02
CA GLY A 20 13.58 1.95 14.17
C GLY A 20 14.13 3.34 13.87
N ILE A 21 14.72 3.60 12.69
CA ILE A 21 15.07 4.97 12.25
C ILE A 21 13.81 5.82 12.08
N VAL A 22 12.82 5.28 11.37
CA VAL A 22 11.51 5.91 11.20
C VAL A 22 10.56 5.23 12.17
N ASN A 23 10.38 5.85 13.34
CA ASN A 23 9.54 5.34 14.43
C ASN A 23 8.39 6.28 14.81
N LYS A 24 8.26 7.39 14.08
CA LYS A 24 7.24 8.43 14.22
C LYS A 24 7.07 9.12 12.87
N ASP A 25 6.09 10.02 12.80
CA ASP A 25 5.83 10.87 11.63
C ASP A 25 5.72 10.02 10.34
N PHE A 26 5.08 8.85 10.46
CA PHE A 26 4.99 7.85 9.38
C PHE A 26 4.33 8.41 8.11
N GLU A 27 3.56 9.49 8.21
CA GLU A 27 2.96 10.17 7.07
C GLU A 27 3.98 10.64 6.02
N TRP A 28 5.22 10.92 6.42
CA TRP A 28 6.30 11.29 5.48
C TRP A 28 6.88 10.10 4.73
N ALA A 29 6.61 8.89 5.21
CA ALA A 29 7.09 7.63 4.65
C ALA A 29 5.95 6.75 4.10
N PHE A 30 4.72 7.27 4.06
CA PHE A 30 3.55 6.53 3.59
C PHE A 30 3.12 7.02 2.18
N PRO A 31 3.55 6.35 1.09
CA PRO A 31 3.22 6.78 -0.27
C PRO A 31 1.74 6.51 -0.57
N VAL A 32 1.00 7.57 -0.89
CA VAL A 32 -0.41 7.48 -1.32
C VAL A 32 -0.51 7.94 -2.77
N ASP A 33 -0.97 7.05 -3.63
CA ASP A 33 -1.28 7.35 -5.02
C ASP A 33 -2.65 6.79 -5.43
N THR A 34 -2.95 6.78 -6.74
CA THR A 34 -4.23 6.31 -7.25
C THR A 34 -4.55 4.87 -6.85
N TRP A 35 -3.57 3.97 -6.74
CA TRP A 35 -3.81 2.60 -6.29
C TRP A 35 -4.22 2.57 -4.81
N VAL A 36 -3.44 3.24 -3.97
CA VAL A 36 -3.71 3.30 -2.52
C VAL A 36 -5.05 3.97 -2.22
N ILE A 37 -5.40 5.03 -2.96
CA ILE A 37 -6.71 5.69 -2.86
C ILE A 37 -7.86 4.73 -3.21
N LYS A 38 -7.70 3.90 -4.25
CA LYS A 38 -8.72 2.90 -4.62
C LYS A 38 -8.90 1.85 -3.53
N ILE A 39 -7.81 1.38 -2.94
CA ILE A 39 -7.84 0.44 -1.82
C ILE A 39 -8.53 1.08 -0.61
N ALA A 40 -8.12 2.29 -0.22
CA ALA A 40 -8.70 3.05 0.90
C ALA A 40 -10.23 3.12 0.80
N ARG A 41 -10.76 3.46 -0.37
CA ARG A 41 -12.21 3.52 -0.63
C ARG A 41 -12.89 2.15 -0.47
N LYS A 42 -12.28 1.10 -1.00
CA LYS A 42 -12.84 -0.27 -0.92
C LYS A 42 -12.91 -0.81 0.50
N ILE A 43 -12.04 -0.35 1.39
CA ILE A 43 -11.99 -0.78 2.80
C ILE A 43 -12.70 0.19 3.77
N GLY A 44 -13.35 1.24 3.25
CA GLY A 44 -14.23 2.12 4.02
C GLY A 44 -13.71 3.55 4.28
N CYS A 45 -12.56 3.95 3.72
CA CYS A 45 -12.06 5.32 3.79
C CYS A 45 -12.49 6.11 2.52
N ASN A 46 -13.51 6.94 2.65
CA ASN A 46 -14.07 7.73 1.54
C ASN A 46 -13.49 9.15 1.42
N SER A 47 -12.44 9.48 2.18
CA SER A 47 -11.80 10.78 2.09
C SER A 47 -11.19 11.04 0.70
N LYS A 48 -11.12 12.32 0.33
CA LYS A 48 -10.38 12.82 -0.83
C LYS A 48 -9.06 13.49 -0.42
N ASP A 49 -8.87 13.76 0.87
CA ASP A 49 -7.64 14.34 1.40
C ASP A 49 -6.59 13.24 1.59
N ILE A 50 -5.42 13.44 0.98
CA ILE A 50 -4.29 12.51 1.08
C ILE A 50 -3.84 12.34 2.54
N LYS A 51 -3.87 13.41 3.34
CA LYS A 51 -3.46 13.38 4.75
C LYS A 51 -4.40 12.51 5.58
N GLU A 52 -5.71 12.64 5.37
CA GLU A 52 -6.71 11.79 6.04
C GLU A 52 -6.57 10.32 5.63
N ILE A 53 -6.29 10.04 4.36
CA ILE A 53 -6.05 8.68 3.88
C ILE A 53 -4.79 8.08 4.53
N LYS A 54 -3.70 8.85 4.64
CA LYS A 54 -2.48 8.42 5.34
C LYS A 54 -2.79 8.10 6.80
N GLN A 55 -3.46 9.01 7.51
CA GLN A 55 -3.82 8.82 8.92
C GLN A 55 -4.70 7.58 9.11
N TYR A 56 -5.70 7.38 8.26
CA TYR A 56 -6.57 6.21 8.31
C TYR A 56 -5.77 4.89 8.28
N PHE A 57 -4.81 4.75 7.37
CA PHE A 57 -3.98 3.54 7.30
C PHE A 57 -3.02 3.42 8.49
N ILE A 58 -2.38 4.51 8.89
CA ILE A 58 -1.45 4.52 10.02
C ILE A 58 -2.17 4.15 11.34
N GLU A 59 -3.37 4.64 11.55
CA GLU A 59 -4.21 4.28 12.71
C GLU A 59 -4.59 2.79 12.67
N LYS A 60 -5.04 2.28 11.52
CA LYS A 60 -5.30 0.84 11.35
C LYS A 60 -4.07 -0.03 11.65
N CYS A 61 -2.89 0.42 11.27
CA CYS A 61 -1.64 -0.27 11.59
C CYS A 61 -1.38 -0.30 13.10
N LYS A 62 -1.60 0.82 13.80
CA LYS A 62 -1.48 0.88 15.27
C LYS A 62 -2.47 -0.04 15.98
N ASP A 63 -3.71 -0.09 15.51
CA ASP A 63 -4.76 -0.94 16.09
C ASP A 63 -4.46 -2.45 15.92
N THR A 64 -3.61 -2.80 14.96
CA THR A 64 -3.29 -4.20 14.60
C THR A 64 -1.84 -4.59 14.93
N ASP A 65 -1.09 -3.70 15.59
CA ASP A 65 0.35 -3.85 15.88
C ASP A 65 1.20 -4.17 14.64
N ILE A 66 0.81 -3.61 13.48
CA ILE A 66 1.55 -3.73 12.23
C ILE A 66 2.40 -2.48 12.04
N ASP A 67 3.66 -2.66 11.63
CA ASP A 67 4.53 -1.54 11.26
C ASP A 67 3.97 -0.80 10.02
N PRO A 68 3.74 0.53 10.10
CA PRO A 68 3.15 1.28 8.97
C PRO A 68 3.99 1.26 7.69
N LEU A 69 5.32 1.16 7.78
CA LEU A 69 6.20 1.11 6.60
C LEU A 69 6.09 -0.24 5.90
N LYS A 70 6.05 -1.33 6.68
CA LYS A 70 5.81 -2.68 6.16
C LYS A 70 4.43 -2.78 5.51
N PHE A 71 3.41 -2.21 6.14
CA PHE A 71 2.08 -2.17 5.56
C PHE A 71 2.05 -1.38 4.24
N ALA A 72 2.67 -0.20 4.21
CA ALA A 72 2.79 0.60 3.00
C ALA A 72 3.54 -0.13 1.87
N ALA A 73 4.61 -0.86 2.20
CA ALA A 73 5.31 -1.73 1.25
C ALA A 73 4.42 -2.87 0.75
N GLY A 74 3.67 -3.51 1.65
CA GLY A 74 2.70 -4.57 1.33
C GLY A 74 1.61 -4.12 0.37
N LEU A 75 1.02 -2.93 0.58
CA LEU A 75 0.04 -2.35 -0.35
C LEU A 75 0.58 -2.22 -1.78
N TRP A 76 1.85 -1.82 -1.89
CA TRP A 76 2.53 -1.68 -3.17
C TRP A 76 2.92 -3.01 -3.79
N PHE A 77 3.37 -3.97 -2.98
CA PHE A 77 3.63 -5.34 -3.41
C PHE A 77 2.37 -5.97 -4.01
N LEU A 78 1.22 -5.85 -3.33
CA LEU A 78 -0.07 -6.32 -3.82
C LEU A 78 -0.47 -5.66 -5.15
N GLY A 79 -0.22 -4.35 -5.29
CA GLY A 79 -0.49 -3.65 -6.54
C GLY A 79 0.39 -4.12 -7.69
N PHE A 80 1.69 -4.26 -7.42
CA PHE A 80 2.68 -4.69 -8.41
C PHE A 80 2.41 -6.12 -8.91
N HIS A 81 2.08 -7.04 -8.00
CA HIS A 81 1.77 -8.44 -8.31
C HIS A 81 0.27 -8.70 -8.57
N SER A 82 -0.54 -7.66 -8.77
CA SER A 82 -2.00 -7.81 -8.88
C SER A 82 -2.45 -8.72 -10.02
N LEU A 83 -1.71 -8.73 -11.15
CA LEU A 83 -2.00 -9.63 -12.27
C LEU A 83 -1.63 -11.07 -11.94
N ASP A 84 -0.46 -11.31 -11.36
CA ASP A 84 0.01 -12.65 -10.98
C ASP A 84 -0.96 -13.26 -9.97
N ILE A 85 -1.33 -12.50 -8.94
CA ILE A 85 -2.31 -12.90 -7.92
C ILE A 85 -3.65 -13.26 -8.59
N LEU A 86 -4.12 -12.45 -9.54
CA LEU A 86 -5.37 -12.73 -10.26
C LEU A 86 -5.27 -14.04 -11.07
N LEU A 87 -4.15 -14.27 -11.75
CA LEU A 87 -3.97 -15.47 -12.58
C LEU A 87 -3.96 -16.74 -11.71
N GLU A 88 -3.13 -16.74 -10.66
CA GLU A 88 -2.96 -17.87 -9.75
C GLU A 88 -4.24 -18.21 -8.96
N ASN A 89 -5.02 -17.19 -8.55
CA ASN A 89 -6.16 -17.41 -7.65
C ASN A 89 -7.52 -17.44 -8.36
N CYS A 90 -7.60 -17.02 -9.63
CA CYS A 90 -8.90 -16.91 -10.31
C CYS A 90 -8.92 -17.48 -11.72
N ILE A 91 -7.78 -17.61 -12.42
CA ILE A 91 -7.77 -17.98 -13.84
C ILE A 91 -7.22 -19.40 -14.04
N GLU A 92 -6.25 -19.88 -13.24
CA GLU A 92 -5.80 -21.27 -13.33
C GLU A 92 -6.91 -22.30 -12.99
N GLU A 93 -7.96 -21.90 -12.26
CA GLU A 93 -9.17 -22.71 -12.04
C GLU A 93 -10.19 -22.64 -13.18
N ILE A 94 -10.11 -21.61 -14.04
CA ILE A 94 -10.95 -21.48 -15.22
C ILE A 94 -10.23 -22.21 -16.36
N GLU A 95 -10.35 -23.54 -16.38
CA GLU A 95 -10.26 -24.24 -17.65
C GLU A 95 -11.20 -23.52 -18.62
N ILE A 96 -10.63 -22.89 -19.65
CA ILE A 96 -11.36 -22.26 -20.76
C ILE A 96 -12.03 -23.40 -21.54
N ARG A 97 -13.04 -24.03 -20.94
CA ARG A 97 -13.64 -25.28 -21.43
C ARG A 97 -14.75 -25.07 -22.43
N ASN A 98 -15.15 -23.83 -22.74
CA ASN A 98 -16.31 -23.58 -23.61
C ASN A 98 -16.17 -22.32 -24.47
N ILE A 99 -15.03 -22.14 -25.14
CA ILE A 99 -14.94 -21.19 -26.27
C ILE A 99 -14.27 -21.89 -27.47
N VAL A 100 -14.94 -22.92 -28.00
CA VAL A 100 -14.85 -23.37 -29.40
C VAL A 100 -16.25 -23.78 -29.83
#